data_AF-A0A7V9ZGI6-F1
#
_entry.id   AF-A0A7V9ZGI6-F1
#
_cell.length_a   1.000
_cell.length_b   1.000
_cell.length_c   1.000
_cell.angle_alpha   90.00
_cell.angle_beta   90.00
_cell.angle_gamma   90.00
#
_symmetry.space_group_name_H-M   'P 1'
#
loop_
_entity.id
_entity.type
_entity.pdbx_description
1 polymer ?
#
loop_
_entity_poly.entity_id
_entity_poly.type
_entity_poly.pdbx_seq_one_letter_code
_entity_poly.pdbx_strand_id
1 'polypeptide(L)'
;DALARRLATRRIALDVTDAARDWLAVTGFDPAYGARPLRRLIQSAIGDALAKAMLAGEVKDADTVVVDLDESKERLTVVTA
;
A
#
# COMPACT_ATOMS: atom_id res chain seq x y z
N ASP A 1 -10.07 -0.27 -6.97
CA ASP A 1 -10.77 1.02 -7.18
C ASP A 1 -11.31 1.70 -5.93
N ALA A 2 -11.72 0.98 -4.87
CA ALA A 2 -12.15 1.65 -3.64
C ALA A 2 -10.98 2.36 -2.92
N LEU A 3 -9.82 1.69 -2.77
CA LEU A 3 -8.64 2.27 -2.12
C LEU A 3 -8.16 3.55 -2.82
N ALA A 4 -7.88 3.48 -4.12
CA ALA A 4 -7.42 4.63 -4.89
C ALA A 4 -8.38 5.83 -4.81
N ARG A 5 -9.70 5.60 -4.89
CA ARG A 5 -10.70 6.65 -4.70
C ARG A 5 -10.62 7.26 -3.30
N ARG A 6 -10.49 6.44 -2.26
CA ARG A 6 -10.40 6.90 -0.86
C ARG A 6 -9.18 7.79 -0.62
N LEU A 7 -8.04 7.41 -1.18
CA LEU A 7 -6.80 8.18 -1.09
C LEU A 7 -6.91 9.50 -1.85
N ALA A 8 -7.48 9.47 -3.06
CA ALA A 8 -7.71 10.67 -3.85
C ALA A 8 -8.65 11.67 -3.15
N THR A 9 -9.75 11.20 -2.54
CA THR A 9 -10.67 12.07 -1.77
C THR A 9 -9.97 12.77 -0.60
N ARG A 10 -9.01 12.09 0.03
CA ARG A 10 -8.22 12.61 1.16
C ARG A 10 -6.93 13.31 0.73
N ARG A 11 -6.66 13.39 -0.58
CA ARG A 11 -5.42 13.94 -1.16
C ARG A 11 -4.15 13.27 -0.65
N ILE A 12 -4.25 12.02 -0.22
CA ILE A 12 -3.09 11.26 0.25
C ILE A 12 -2.31 10.78 -0.97
N ALA A 13 -1.04 11.16 -1.06
CA ALA A 13 -0.12 10.66 -2.07
C ALA A 13 0.54 9.38 -1.56
N LEU A 14 0.73 8.41 -2.46
CA LEU A 14 1.50 7.20 -2.17
C LEU A 14 2.81 7.25 -2.94
N ASP A 15 3.90 7.17 -2.20
CA ASP A 15 5.19 6.78 -2.72
C ASP A 15 5.43 5.30 -2.35
N VAL A 16 5.92 4.51 -3.30
CA VAL A 16 6.13 3.07 -3.09
C VAL A 16 7.56 2.78 -3.49
N THR A 17 8.35 2.30 -2.53
CA THR A 17 9.76 1.97 -2.73
C THR A 17 9.91 0.82 -3.73
N ASP A 18 11.09 0.71 -4.32
CA ASP A 18 11.39 -0.37 -5.26
C ASP A 18 11.29 -1.74 -4.58
N ALA A 19 11.76 -1.87 -3.33
CA ALA A 19 11.64 -3.10 -2.54
C ALA A 19 10.17 -3.53 -2.35
N ALA A 20 9.28 -2.58 -2.05
CA ALA A 20 7.85 -2.86 -1.93
C ALA A 20 7.22 -3.22 -3.28
N ARG A 21 7.62 -2.58 -4.38
CA ARG A 21 7.13 -2.91 -5.73
C ARG A 21 7.53 -4.32 -6.15
N ASP A 22 8.78 -4.70 -5.92
CA ASP A 22 9.29 -6.02 -6.27
C ASP A 22 8.59 -7.10 -5.46
N TRP A 23 8.44 -6.89 -4.15
CA TRP A 23 7.70 -7.82 -3.29
C TRP A 23 6.24 -7.98 -3.70
N LEU A 24 5.56 -6.88 -4.05
CA LEU A 24 4.20 -6.92 -4.56
C LEU A 24 4.11 -7.67 -5.89
N ALA A 25 5.07 -7.47 -6.79
CA ALA A 25 5.11 -8.15 -8.07
C ALA A 25 5.31 -9.66 -7.89
N VAL A 26 6.26 -10.08 -7.06
CA VAL A 26 6.53 -11.49 -6.78
C VAL A 26 5.35 -12.17 -6.06
N THR A 27 4.77 -11.49 -5.07
CA THR A 27 3.72 -12.08 -4.21
C THR A 27 2.33 -12.00 -4.84
N GLY A 28 2.08 -10.97 -5.64
CA GLY A 28 0.77 -10.65 -6.18
C GLY A 28 0.55 -11.07 -7.63
N PHE A 29 1.59 -11.47 -8.36
CA PHE A 29 1.43 -11.86 -9.76
C PHE A 29 1.04 -13.33 -9.90
N ASP A 30 -0.05 -13.58 -10.65
CA ASP A 30 -0.44 -14.93 -11.06
C ASP A 30 -0.73 -14.91 -12.57
N PRO A 31 0.03 -15.67 -13.39
CA PRO A 31 -0.18 -15.74 -14.84
C PRO A 31 -1.60 -16.17 -15.24
N ALA A 32 -2.24 -17.05 -14.46
CA ALA A 32 -3.57 -17.57 -14.76
C ALA A 32 -4.67 -16.52 -14.56
N TYR A 33 -4.42 -15.53 -13.69
CA TYR A 33 -5.41 -14.50 -13.31
C TYR A 33 -4.99 -13.07 -13.68
N GLY A 34 -3.82 -12.90 -14.30
CA GLY A 34 -3.23 -11.60 -14.64
C GLY A 34 -2.99 -10.74 -13.41
N ALA A 35 -3.12 -9.41 -13.54
CA ALA A 35 -2.89 -8.47 -12.43
C ALA A 35 -4.01 -8.43 -11.37
N ARG A 36 -5.03 -9.31 -11.46
CA ARG A 36 -6.15 -9.30 -10.50
C ARG A 36 -5.71 -9.60 -9.06
N PRO A 37 -4.88 -10.64 -8.80
CA PRO A 37 -4.40 -10.92 -7.45
C PRO A 37 -3.49 -9.79 -6.95
N LEU A 38 -2.65 -9.20 -7.80
CA LEU A 38 -1.81 -8.05 -7.46
C LEU A 38 -2.65 -6.87 -6.99
N ARG A 39 -3.71 -6.54 -7.72
CA ARG A 39 -4.64 -5.47 -7.36
C ARG A 39 -5.39 -5.76 -6.05
N ARG A 40 -5.64 -7.03 -5.72
CA ARG A 40 -6.23 -7.43 -4.43
C ARG A 40 -5.20 -7.31 -3.30
N LEU A 41 -3.98 -7.78 -3.51
CA LEU A 41 -2.87 -7.71 -2.56
C LEU A 41 -2.55 -6.26 -2.21
N ILE A 42 -2.44 -5.38 -3.19
CA ILE A 42 -2.26 -3.93 -2.98
C ILE A 42 -3.36 -3.38 -2.09
N GLN A 43 -4.62 -3.74 -2.37
CA GLN A 43 -5.76 -3.24 -1.60
C GLN A 43 -5.76 -3.72 -0.15
N SER A 44 -5.41 -4.99 0.11
CA SER A 44 -5.33 -5.49 1.48
C SER A 44 -4.07 -5.00 2.19
N ALA A 45 -2.89 -5.19 1.62
CA ALA A 45 -1.63 -4.89 2.28
C ALA A 45 -1.46 -3.39 2.56
N ILE A 46 -1.63 -2.54 1.52
CA ILE A 46 -1.48 -1.09 1.66
C ILE A 46 -2.70 -0.48 2.34
N GLY A 47 -3.91 -0.94 1.98
CA GLY A 47 -5.14 -0.41 2.56
C GLY A 47 -5.27 -0.66 4.06
N ASP A 48 -4.91 -1.87 4.53
CA ASP A 48 -4.97 -2.20 5.96
C ASP A 48 -3.90 -1.45 6.76
N ALA A 49 -2.68 -1.31 6.20
CA ALA A 49 -1.61 -0.56 6.83
C ALA A 49 -1.97 0.93 6.97
N LEU A 50 -2.47 1.55 5.90
CA LEU A 50 -2.94 2.94 5.91
C LEU A 50 -4.10 3.14 6.88
N ALA A 51 -5.08 2.23 6.90
CA ALA A 51 -6.21 2.35 7.82
C ALA A 51 -5.74 2.35 9.28
N LYS A 52 -4.76 1.51 9.63
CA LYS A 52 -4.17 1.49 10.98
C LYS A 52 -3.42 2.77 11.30
N ALA A 53 -2.55 3.25 10.40
CA ALA A 53 -1.79 4.47 10.60
C ALA A 53 -2.69 5.71 10.73
N MET A 54 -3.77 5.77 9.95
CA MET A 54 -4.77 6.84 10.06
C MET A 54 -5.54 6.79 11.39
N LEU A 55 -5.91 5.60 11.87
CA LEU A 55 -6.56 5.44 13.18
C LEU A 55 -5.61 5.80 14.34
N ALA A 56 -4.31 5.54 14.18
CA ALA A 56 -3.28 5.95 15.12
C ALA A 56 -2.97 7.46 15.08
N GLY A 57 -3.46 8.17 14.05
CA GLY A 57 -3.18 9.61 13.84
C GLY A 57 -1.82 9.91 13.22
N GLU A 58 -1.11 8.87 12.75
CA GLU A 58 0.21 8.94 12.13
C GLU A 58 0.15 9.45 10.68
N VAL A 59 -0.96 9.15 9.98
CA VAL A 59 -1.26 9.61 8.62
C VAL A 59 -2.49 10.50 8.64
N LYS A 60 -2.38 11.67 8.02
CA LYS A 60 -3.45 12.67 7.91
C LYS A 60 -3.79 12.92 6.44
N ASP A 61 -4.90 13.62 6.24
CA ASP A 61 -5.30 14.05 4.90
C ASP A 61 -4.24 15.00 4.32
N ALA A 62 -4.01 14.92 3.01
CA ALA A 62 -2.97 15.62 2.26
C ALA A 62 -1.51 15.19 2.51
N ASP A 63 -1.27 14.17 3.34
CA ASP A 63 0.08 13.64 3.55
C ASP A 63 0.59 12.86 2.33
N THR A 64 1.91 12.81 2.21
CA THR A 64 2.59 11.81 1.37
C THR A 64 3.02 10.66 2.24
N VAL A 65 2.62 9.45 1.85
CA VAL A 65 2.92 8.23 2.59
C VAL A 65 3.87 7.39 1.77
N VAL A 66 4.98 6.99 2.39
CA VAL A 66 5.94 6.05 1.85
C VAL A 66 5.52 4.65 2.26
N VAL A 67 5.34 3.79 1.27
CA VAL A 67 5.08 2.35 1.41
C VAL A 67 6.39 1.62 1.16
N ASP A 68 6.85 0.90 2.17
CA ASP A 68 8.11 0.15 2.11
C ASP A 68 7.93 -1.30 2.57
N LEU A 69 8.90 -2.15 2.28
CA LEU A 69 8.94 -3.55 2.70
C LEU A 69 9.72 -3.68 4.02
N ASP A 70 9.05 -4.17 5.06
CA ASP A 70 9.73 -4.72 6.23
C ASP A 70 10.20 -6.14 5.88
N GLU A 71 11.45 -6.26 5.43
CA GLU A 71 12.07 -7.54 5.06
C GLU A 71 12.07 -8.54 6.22
N SER A 72 12.12 -8.08 7.47
CA SER A 72 12.13 -8.96 8.64
C SER A 72 10.77 -9.57 8.93
N LYS A 73 9.69 -8.89 8.54
CA LYS A 73 8.30 -9.32 8.79
C LYS A 73 7.55 -9.72 7.54
N GLU A 74 8.22 -9.73 6.38
CA GLU A 74 7.68 -9.99 5.04
C GLU A 74 6.36 -9.26 4.80
N ARG A 75 6.32 -7.96 5.13
CA ARG A 75 5.09 -7.17 5.13
C ARG A 75 5.36 -5.74 4.73
N LEU A 76 4.39 -5.13 4.07
CA LEU A 76 4.41 -3.69 3.81
C LEU A 76 4.17 -2.87 5.07
N THR A 77 4.99 -1.84 5.25
CA THR A 77 4.84 -0.79 6.24
C THR A 77 4.54 0.53 5.55
N VAL A 78 3.85 1.42 6.27
CA VAL A 78 3.51 2.76 5.78
C VAL A 78 3.99 3.79 6.80
N VAL A 79 4.69 4.81 6.31
CA VAL A 79 5.17 5.93 7.13
C VAL A 79 4.89 7.23 6.39
N THR A 80 4.61 8.29 7.14
CA THR A 80 4.53 9.65 6.57
C THR A 80 5.92 10.13 6.19
N ALA A 81 6.02 10.78 5.02
CA ALA A 81 7.24 11.41 4.52
C ALA A 81 7.62 12.67 5.30
#